data_AF-A0A6B3HKR0-F1
#
_entry.id   AF-A0A6B3HKR0-F1
#
_cell.length_a   1.000
_cell.length_b   1.000
_cell.length_c   1.000
_cell.angle_alpha   90.00
_cell.angle_beta   90.00
_cell.angle_gamma   90.00
#
_symmetry.space_group_name_H-M   'P 1'
#
loop_
_entity.id
_entity.type
_entity.pdbx_description
1 polymer ?
#
loop_
_entity_poly.entity_id
_entity_poly.type
_entity_poly.pdbx_seq_one_letter_code
_entity_poly.pdbx_strand_id
1 'polypeptide(L)'
;LAEEFQVTAETVRRDLKALDRAGLLRRVHGGAIPVGRLGFEPDLAERDAVAADDKDRIAQAALAELPADGNVIIDAGTTTARLAAAVPVDATLTVVTHALPVAARL
;
A
#
# COMPACT_ATOMS: atom_id res chain seq x y z
N LEU A 1 -19.74 -13.94 3.13
CA LEU A 1 -19.68 -15.16 2.29
C LEU A 1 -20.69 -16.25 2.67
N ALA A 2 -20.54 -17.02 3.75
CA ALA A 2 -21.51 -18.10 4.06
C ALA A 2 -22.90 -17.54 4.39
N GLU A 3 -22.98 -16.54 5.29
CA GLU A 3 -24.20 -15.80 5.58
C GLU A 3 -24.72 -15.04 4.36
N GLU A 4 -23.84 -14.32 3.67
CA GLU A 4 -24.15 -13.53 2.47
C GLU A 4 -24.80 -14.36 1.35
N PHE A 5 -24.28 -15.56 1.08
CA PHE A 5 -24.83 -16.47 0.07
C PHE A 5 -25.85 -17.47 0.64
N GLN A 6 -26.18 -17.38 1.93
CA GLN A 6 -27.12 -18.29 2.60
C GLN A 6 -26.76 -19.78 2.42
N VAL A 7 -25.47 -20.10 2.57
CA VAL A 7 -24.92 -21.47 2.44
C VAL A 7 -24.08 -21.85 3.66
N THR A 8 -23.74 -23.13 3.78
CA THR A 8 -22.83 -23.60 4.83
C THR A 8 -21.38 -23.19 4.56
N ALA A 9 -20.58 -23.08 5.63
CA ALA A 9 -19.13 -22.88 5.51
C ALA A 9 -18.43 -24.02 4.76
N GLU A 10 -18.97 -25.25 4.80
CA GLU A 10 -18.45 -26.37 4.01
C GLU A 10 -18.66 -26.15 2.50
N THR A 11 -19.84 -25.66 2.10
CA THR A 11 -20.16 -25.32 0.70
C THR A 11 -19.16 -24.31 0.16
N VAL A 12 -18.96 -23.18 0.87
CA VAL A 12 -17.97 -22.16 0.51
C VAL A 12 -16.57 -22.76 0.37
N ARG A 13 -16.15 -23.61 1.31
CA ARG A 13 -14.83 -24.25 1.29
C ARG A 13 -14.67 -25.18 0.08
N ARG A 14 -15.70 -25.94 -0.27
CA ARG A 14 -15.70 -26.88 -1.41
C ARG A 14 -15.65 -26.11 -2.73
N ASP A 15 -16.40 -25.03 -2.86
CA ASP A 15 -16.45 -24.20 -4.07
C ASP A 15 -15.12 -23.47 -4.29
N LEU A 16 -14.56 -22.85 -3.24
CA LEU A 16 -13.23 -22.24 -3.32
C LEU A 16 -12.15 -23.26 -3.72
N LYS A 17 -12.25 -24.51 -3.24
CA LYS A 17 -11.34 -25.60 -3.65
C LYS A 17 -11.54 -26.01 -5.11
N ALA A 18 -12.76 -25.96 -5.63
CA ALA A 18 -13.05 -26.22 -7.04
C ALA A 18 -12.49 -25.12 -7.95
N LEU A 19 -12.72 -23.86 -7.59
CA LEU A 19 -12.22 -22.69 -8.33
C LEU A 19 -10.68 -22.59 -8.32
N ASP A 20 -10.05 -22.95 -7.20
CA ASP A 20 -8.59 -23.05 -7.06
C ASP A 20 -8.00 -24.15 -7.99
N ARG A 21 -8.63 -25.33 -8.03
CA ARG A 21 -8.24 -26.41 -8.95
C ARG A 21 -8.47 -26.04 -10.42
N ALA A 22 -9.47 -25.21 -10.70
CA ALA A 22 -9.75 -24.69 -12.04
C ALA A 22 -8.83 -23.53 -12.44
N GLY A 23 -7.96 -23.05 -11.54
CA GLY A 23 -7.06 -21.92 -11.82
C GLY A 23 -7.77 -20.57 -11.95
N LEU A 24 -8.98 -20.43 -11.40
CA LEU A 24 -9.76 -19.18 -11.46
C LEU A 24 -9.45 -18.23 -10.29
N LEU A 25 -9.01 -18.80 -9.16
CA LEU A 25 -8.49 -18.08 -8.01
C LEU A 25 -7.35 -18.89 -7.38
N ARG A 26 -6.64 -18.29 -6.43
CA ARG A 26 -5.68 -18.96 -5.55
C ARG A 26 -6.18 -18.89 -4.12
N ARG A 27 -6.21 -20.01 -3.42
CA ARG A 27 -6.54 -20.00 -1.98
C ARG A 27 -5.39 -19.46 -1.14
N VAL A 28 -5.73 -18.68 -0.11
CA VAL A 28 -4.80 -18.17 0.91
C VAL A 28 -5.32 -18.50 2.31
N HIS A 29 -4.51 -18.25 3.34
CA HIS A 29 -4.99 -18.37 4.71
C HIS A 29 -6.12 -17.35 4.95
N GLY A 30 -7.32 -17.85 5.27
CA GLY A 30 -8.50 -17.01 5.50
C GLY A 30 -9.30 -16.60 4.27
N GLY A 31 -8.95 -17.02 3.05
CA GLY A 31 -9.72 -16.60 1.87
C GLY A 31 -9.21 -17.10 0.52
N ALA A 32 -9.49 -16.31 -0.53
CA ALA A 32 -9.08 -16.55 -1.90
C ALA A 32 -8.74 -15.23 -2.61
N ILE A 33 -7.79 -15.27 -3.54
CA ILE A 33 -7.31 -14.12 -4.31
C ILE A 33 -7.29 -14.46 -5.81
N PRO A 34 -7.43 -13.49 -6.73
CA PRO A 34 -7.36 -13.77 -8.17
C PRO A 34 -5.99 -14.32 -8.60
N VAL A 35 -5.95 -15.28 -9.53
CA VAL A 35 -4.70 -15.91 -10.00
C VAL A 35 -3.73 -14.92 -10.66
N GLY A 36 -4.25 -13.80 -11.21
CA GLY A 36 -3.45 -12.75 -11.85
C GLY A 36 -3.02 -11.59 -10.94
N ARG A 37 -3.44 -11.52 -9.66
CA ARG A 37 -3.07 -10.41 -8.76
C ARG A 37 -1.82 -10.65 -7.93
N LEU A 38 -1.31 -11.89 -7.90
CA LEU A 38 -0.01 -12.17 -7.29
C LEU A 38 1.09 -11.74 -8.27
N GLY A 39 1.38 -10.44 -8.30
CA GLY A 39 2.44 -9.86 -9.14
C GLY A 39 2.02 -8.64 -9.97
N PHE A 40 0.73 -8.29 -9.99
CA PHE A 40 0.31 -7.00 -10.52
C PHE A 40 0.51 -5.94 -9.44
N GLU A 41 1.71 -5.39 -9.38
CA GLU A 41 1.94 -4.10 -8.73
C GLU A 41 1.65 -3.02 -9.78
N PRO A 42 0.63 -2.18 -9.59
CA PRO A 42 0.37 -1.07 -10.49
C PRO A 42 1.61 -0.19 -10.58
N ASP A 43 1.76 0.52 -11.69
CA ASP A 43 2.92 1.40 -11.83
C ASP A 43 2.90 2.53 -10.77
N LEU A 44 4.01 3.25 -10.62
CA LEU A 44 4.12 4.26 -9.57
C LEU A 44 3.06 5.37 -9.71
N ALA A 45 2.65 5.73 -10.92
CA ALA A 45 1.67 6.78 -11.16
C ALA A 45 0.26 6.31 -10.79
N GLU A 46 -0.10 5.09 -11.18
CA GLU A 46 -1.36 4.45 -10.78
C GLU A 46 -1.42 4.31 -9.27
N ARG A 47 -0.34 3.82 -8.65
CA ARG A 47 -0.24 3.72 -7.19
C ARG A 47 -0.42 5.08 -6.56
N ASP A 48 0.18 6.14 -7.07
CA ASP A 48 0.11 7.47 -6.47
C ASP A 48 -1.33 7.99 -6.42
N ALA A 49 -2.09 7.77 -7.50
CA ALA A 49 -3.49 8.18 -7.62
C ALA A 49 -4.45 7.43 -6.67
N VAL A 50 -4.17 6.18 -6.32
CA VAL A 50 -5.04 5.38 -5.43
C VAL A 50 -5.02 5.95 -4.01
N ALA A 51 -6.19 6.31 -3.48
CA ALA A 51 -6.37 6.86 -2.13
C ALA A 51 -5.48 8.09 -1.86
N ALA A 52 -5.33 8.98 -2.85
CA ALA A 52 -4.46 10.15 -2.76
C ALA A 52 -4.78 11.04 -1.55
N ASP A 53 -6.06 11.33 -1.29
CA ASP A 53 -6.48 12.16 -0.16
C ASP A 53 -6.08 11.57 1.19
N ASP A 54 -6.19 10.25 1.36
CA ASP A 54 -5.77 9.57 2.58
C ASP A 54 -4.25 9.65 2.75
N LYS A 55 -3.48 9.52 1.66
CA LYS A 55 -2.03 9.68 1.71
C LYS A 55 -1.60 11.09 2.05
N ASP A 56 -2.28 12.10 1.51
CA ASP A 56 -2.01 13.49 1.83
C ASP A 56 -2.30 13.76 3.31
N ARG A 57 -3.39 13.22 3.87
CA ARG A 57 -3.68 13.29 5.30
C ARG A 57 -2.62 12.59 6.16
N ILE A 58 -2.17 11.40 5.75
CA ILE A 58 -1.08 10.68 6.44
C ILE A 58 0.22 11.49 6.38
N ALA A 59 0.55 12.06 5.23
CA ALA A 59 1.75 12.87 5.06
C ALA A 59 1.73 14.12 5.96
N GLN A 60 0.60 14.83 6.05
CA GLN A 60 0.47 15.99 6.93
C GLN A 60 0.58 15.61 8.42
N ALA A 61 -0.02 14.48 8.82
CA ALA A 61 0.13 13.98 10.18
C ALA A 61 1.59 13.62 10.48
N ALA A 62 2.28 12.93 9.57
CA ALA A 62 3.68 12.55 9.74
C ALA A 62 4.63 13.77 9.72
N LEU A 63 4.31 14.81 8.95
CA LEU A 63 5.07 16.05 8.91
C LEU A 63 5.10 16.74 10.28
N ALA A 64 3.98 16.74 11.00
CA ALA A 64 3.88 17.31 12.34
C ALA A 64 4.70 16.57 13.40
N GLU A 65 5.08 15.32 13.13
CA GLU A 65 5.90 14.47 14.01
C GLU A 65 7.40 14.54 13.67
N LEU A 66 7.78 15.22 12.59
CA LEU A 66 9.19 15.38 12.26
C LEU A 66 9.91 16.23 13.31
N PRO A 67 11.15 15.87 13.69
CA PRO A 67 11.93 16.73 14.55
C PRO A 67 12.30 18.04 13.83
N ALA A 68 12.57 19.09 14.60
CA ALA A 68 13.00 20.37 14.02
C ALA A 68 14.40 20.31 13.38
N ASP A 69 15.24 19.38 13.87
CA ASP A 69 16.56 19.11 13.35
C ASP A 69 16.95 17.62 13.52
N GLY A 70 18.00 17.21 12.81
CA GLY A 70 18.59 15.89 12.96
C GLY A 70 18.47 15.00 11.72
N ASN A 71 18.41 13.68 11.93
CA ASN A 71 18.45 12.70 10.85
C ASN A 71 17.14 11.90 10.81
N VAL A 72 16.57 11.75 9.61
CA VAL A 72 15.38 10.92 9.38
C VAL A 72 15.60 9.98 8.21
N ILE A 73 15.08 8.76 8.33
CA ILE A 73 15.06 7.78 7.24
C ILE A 73 13.65 7.77 6.67
N ILE A 74 13.52 8.03 5.36
CA ILE A 74 12.25 7.95 4.64
C ILE A 74 12.31 6.77 3.66
N ASP A 75 11.39 5.83 3.85
CA ASP A 75 11.29 4.62 3.02
C ASP A 75 10.66 4.89 1.64
N ALA A 76 10.66 3.90 0.75
CA ALA A 76 10.02 3.95 -0.55
C ALA A 76 8.50 3.81 -0.45
N GLY A 77 7.76 4.61 -1.23
CA GLY A 77 6.32 4.46 -1.36
C GLY A 77 5.66 5.75 -1.83
N THR A 78 4.47 5.63 -2.41
CA THR A 78 3.72 6.82 -2.85
C THR A 78 3.25 7.66 -1.68
N THR A 79 3.01 7.06 -0.50
CA THR A 79 2.65 7.80 0.70
C THR A 79 3.84 8.58 1.26
N THR A 80 5.02 7.96 1.33
CA THR A 80 6.24 8.63 1.80
C THR A 80 6.73 9.68 0.80
N ALA A 81 6.45 9.52 -0.49
CA ALA A 81 6.66 10.55 -1.50
C ALA A 81 5.80 11.82 -1.26
N ARG A 82 4.57 11.67 -0.73
CA ARG A 82 3.75 12.83 -0.30
C ARG A 82 4.36 13.54 0.90
N LEU A 83 4.88 12.79 1.89
CA LEU A 83 5.60 13.37 3.02
C LEU A 83 6.84 14.14 2.54
N ALA A 84 7.67 13.53 1.70
CA ALA A 84 8.87 14.16 1.15
C ALA A 84 8.56 15.49 0.46
N ALA A 85 7.52 15.53 -0.38
CA ALA A 85 7.08 16.76 -1.06
C ALA A 85 6.57 17.85 -0.11
N ALA A 86 6.20 17.50 1.12
CA ALA A 86 5.72 18.43 2.14
C ALA A 86 6.81 18.88 3.11
N VAL A 87 8.02 18.30 3.07
CA VAL A 87 9.15 18.73 3.89
C VAL A 87 9.59 20.13 3.43
N PRO A 88 9.68 21.12 4.34
CA PRO A 88 10.17 22.45 3.99
C PRO A 88 11.60 22.41 3.45
N VAL A 89 11.87 23.22 2.42
CA VAL A 89 13.20 23.32 1.77
C VAL A 89 14.26 23.85 2.75
N ASP A 90 13.85 24.61 3.75
CA ASP A 90 14.69 25.17 4.81
C ASP A 90 14.76 24.29 6.08
N ALA A 91 14.20 23.08 6.05
CA ALA A 91 14.25 22.16 7.18
C ALA A 91 15.69 21.77 7.53
N THR A 92 16.02 21.80 8.81
CA THR A 92 17.33 21.38 9.37
C THR A 92 17.46 19.86 9.48
N LEU A 93 17.01 19.14 8.46
CA LEU A 93 16.96 17.67 8.44
C LEU A 93 17.95 17.09 7.44
N THR A 94 18.71 16.08 7.88
CA THR A 94 19.40 15.17 6.97
C THR A 94 18.48 14.00 6.68
N VAL A 95 17.97 13.93 5.45
CA VAL A 95 17.08 12.86 5.02
C VAL A 95 17.88 11.77 4.31
N VAL A 96 17.73 10.53 4.78
CA VAL A 96 18.30 9.35 4.14
C VAL A 96 17.18 8.55 3.49
N THR A 97 17.27 8.30 2.20
CA THR A 97 16.33 7.44 1.48
C THR A 97 17.05 6.65 0.39
N HIS A 98 16.60 5.42 0.15
CA HIS A 98 17.09 4.60 -0.96
C HIS A 98 16.22 4.76 -2.22
N ALA A 99 15.14 5.55 -2.16
CA ALA A 99 14.16 5.68 -3.22
C ALA A 99 14.33 6.98 -4.01
N LEU A 100 14.75 6.87 -5.28
CA LEU A 100 14.90 8.03 -6.16
C LEU A 100 13.64 8.91 -6.30
N PRO A 101 12.41 8.35 -6.43
CA PRO A 101 11.20 9.18 -6.50
C PRO A 101 10.93 10.01 -5.24
N VAL A 102 11.39 9.52 -4.08
CA VAL A 102 11.30 10.24 -2.80
C VAL A 102 12.39 11.31 -2.75
N ALA A 103 13.63 10.94 -3.07
CA ALA A 103 14.77 11.87 -3.11
C ALA A 103 14.54 13.06 -4.06
N ALA A 104 13.88 12.85 -5.19
CA ALA A 104 13.58 13.89 -6.17
C ALA A 104 12.52 14.91 -5.71
N ARG A 105 11.89 14.70 -4.55
CA ARG A 105 10.84 15.57 -3.97
C ARG A 105 11.29 16.30 -2.70
N LEU A 106 12.50 16.02 -2.21
CA LEU A 106 13.11 16.64 -1.05
C LEU A 106 13.93 17.88 -1.45
#